data_AF-A0A836KA80-F1
#
_entry.id   AF-A0A836KA80-F1
#
_cell.length_a   1.000
_cell.length_b   1.000
_cell.length_c   1.000
_cell.angle_alpha   90.00
_cell.angle_beta   90.00
_cell.angle_gamma   90.00
#
_symmetry.space_group_name_H-M   'P 1'
#
loop_
_entity.id
_entity.type
_entity.pdbx_description
1 polymer ?
#
loop_
_entity_poly.entity_id
_entity_poly.type
_entity_poly.pdbx_seq_one_letter_code
_entity_poly.pdbx_strand_id
1 'polypeptide(L)'
;IIIIILSFGYRLIAFYHLLVHAIFKSILFMGAGVVIHLIKNTQDIRLLGNINEVIPFVIIRMMISNMALIGVPFISGFYRKDLIMEIIYAERIVNIIIYVLIILSLLLTVSYSIRLIYYLFFNRRVKYVIYLSILEKLITLVCCFSGVLLIMVIIIIRKIVRAYYYMYFFRSI
;
A
#
# COMPACT_ATOMS: atom_id res chain seq x y z
N ILE A 1 10.12 -7.97 6.92
CA ILE A 1 8.91 -8.84 7.02
C ILE A 1 8.99 -10.05 6.09
N ILE A 2 9.08 -9.90 4.76
CA ILE A 2 9.10 -11.05 3.82
C ILE A 2 10.21 -12.07 4.16
N ILE A 3 11.44 -11.58 4.35
CA ILE A 3 12.59 -12.44 4.69
C ILE A 3 12.38 -13.14 6.04
N ILE A 4 11.82 -12.43 7.03
CA ILE A 4 11.54 -12.97 8.37
C ILE A 4 10.57 -14.14 8.29
N ILE A 5 9.47 -14.00 7.54
CA ILE A 5 8.46 -15.07 7.36
C ILE A 5 9.06 -16.26 6.62
N LEU A 6 9.92 -15.99 5.62
CA LEU A 6 10.60 -17.04 4.88
C LEU A 6 11.55 -17.84 5.77
N SER A 7 12.28 -17.16 6.68
CA SER A 7 13.17 -17.82 7.65
C SER A 7 12.44 -18.74 8.62
N PHE A 8 11.17 -18.46 8.95
CA PHE A 8 10.33 -19.35 9.76
C PHE A 8 9.71 -20.51 8.96
N GLY A 9 9.99 -20.63 7.65
CA GLY A 9 9.51 -21.73 6.81
C GLY A 9 8.14 -21.49 6.15
N TYR A 10 7.48 -20.36 6.41
CA TYR A 10 6.15 -20.04 5.85
C TYR A 10 6.24 -19.48 4.42
N ARG A 11 6.69 -20.30 3.46
CA ARG A 11 6.92 -19.90 2.06
C ARG A 11 5.68 -19.35 1.36
N LEU A 12 4.51 -19.97 1.57
CA LEU A 12 3.26 -19.55 0.93
C LEU A 12 2.80 -18.17 1.40
N ILE A 13 2.91 -17.89 2.70
CA ILE A 13 2.54 -16.61 3.30
C ILE A 13 3.52 -15.51 2.87
N ALA A 14 4.81 -15.84 2.79
CA ALA A 14 5.82 -14.92 2.26
C ALA A 14 5.55 -14.56 0.78
N PHE A 15 5.19 -15.54 -0.06
CA PHE A 15 4.84 -15.31 -1.47
C PHE A 15 3.56 -14.48 -1.61
N TYR A 16 2.53 -14.81 -0.84
CA TYR A 16 1.30 -14.01 -0.77
C TYR A 16 1.61 -12.55 -0.37
N HIS A 17 2.49 -12.35 0.62
CA HIS A 17 2.90 -11.01 1.00
C HIS A 17 3.69 -10.31 -0.09
N LEU A 18 4.58 -10.98 -0.80
CA LEU A 18 5.30 -10.39 -1.92
C LEU A 18 4.33 -9.88 -3.00
N LEU A 19 3.36 -10.69 -3.42
CA LEU A 19 2.40 -10.35 -4.47
C LEU A 19 1.57 -9.11 -4.10
N VAL A 20 0.96 -9.12 -2.92
CA VAL A 20 0.10 -8.02 -2.47
C VAL A 20 0.93 -6.74 -2.23
N HIS A 21 2.18 -6.87 -1.76
CA HIS A 21 3.09 -5.73 -1.62
C HIS A 21 3.47 -5.12 -2.97
N ALA A 22 3.77 -5.95 -3.97
CA ALA A 22 4.09 -5.51 -5.33
C ALA A 22 2.91 -4.76 -5.97
N ILE A 23 1.69 -5.28 -5.79
CA ILE A 23 0.44 -4.65 -6.23
C ILE A 23 0.27 -3.24 -5.64
N PHE A 24 0.41 -3.06 -4.32
CA PHE A 24 0.23 -1.73 -3.73
C PHE A 24 1.35 -0.78 -4.12
N LYS A 25 2.60 -1.26 -4.15
CA LYS A 25 3.72 -0.44 -4.60
C LYS A 25 3.57 0.01 -6.05
N SER A 26 3.10 -0.85 -6.97
CA SER A 26 2.90 -0.45 -8.37
C SER A 26 1.85 0.65 -8.53
N ILE A 27 0.72 0.57 -7.81
CA ILE A 27 -0.29 1.64 -7.79
C ILE A 27 0.31 2.96 -7.29
N LEU A 28 1.11 2.90 -6.22
CA LEU A 28 1.70 4.09 -5.61
C LEU A 28 2.71 4.75 -6.57
N PHE A 29 3.57 3.96 -7.22
CA PHE A 29 4.54 4.46 -8.19
C PHE A 29 3.88 4.96 -9.48
N MET A 30 2.83 4.31 -9.96
CA MET A 30 2.08 4.78 -11.13
C MET A 30 1.39 6.12 -10.85
N GLY A 31 0.77 6.27 -9.67
CA GLY A 31 0.18 7.54 -9.25
C GLY A 31 1.23 8.64 -9.08
N ALA A 32 2.37 8.33 -8.45
CA ALA A 32 3.48 9.27 -8.32
C ALA A 32 4.06 9.69 -9.68
N GLY A 33 4.15 8.77 -10.64
CA GLY A 33 4.61 9.07 -12.00
C GLY A 33 3.74 10.10 -12.72
N VAL A 34 2.40 9.97 -12.57
CA VAL A 34 1.46 10.98 -13.09
C VAL A 34 1.68 12.33 -12.42
N VAL A 35 1.85 12.36 -11.08
CA VAL A 35 2.13 13.60 -10.33
C VAL A 35 3.43 14.26 -10.78
N ILE A 36 4.50 13.49 -10.97
CA ILE A 36 5.81 14.00 -11.40
C ILE A 36 5.72 14.59 -12.82
N HIS A 37 4.99 13.92 -13.72
CA HIS A 37 4.80 14.41 -15.08
C HIS A 37 4.02 15.74 -15.12
N LEU A 38 2.97 15.86 -14.30
CA LEU A 38 2.17 17.08 -14.17
C LEU A 38 2.99 18.28 -13.68
N ILE A 39 3.99 18.04 -12.84
CA ILE A 39 4.78 19.08 -12.19
C ILE A 39 6.16 19.19 -12.87
N LYS A 40 6.22 18.93 -14.18
CA LYS A 40 7.41 19.11 -15.02
C LYS A 40 8.67 18.44 -14.45
N ASN A 41 8.56 17.18 -14.05
CA ASN A 41 9.66 16.35 -13.53
C ASN A 41 10.23 16.78 -12.16
N THR A 42 9.55 17.64 -11.39
CA THR A 42 9.97 17.87 -10.00
C THR A 42 9.52 16.72 -9.09
N GLN A 43 10.44 16.17 -8.31
CA GLN A 43 10.17 15.05 -7.38
C GLN A 43 10.14 15.47 -5.91
N ASP A 44 10.46 16.73 -5.60
CA ASP A 44 10.50 17.20 -4.22
C ASP A 44 9.07 17.36 -3.66
N ILE A 45 8.74 16.49 -2.71
CA ILE A 45 7.43 16.41 -2.05
C ILE A 45 7.08 17.72 -1.33
N ARG A 46 8.06 18.53 -0.92
CA ARG A 46 7.83 19.81 -0.24
C ARG A 46 7.23 20.87 -1.15
N LEU A 47 7.51 20.75 -2.44
CA LEU A 47 6.99 21.66 -3.44
C LEU A 47 5.58 21.25 -3.87
N LEU A 48 5.19 19.97 -3.68
CA LEU A 48 3.84 19.47 -3.90
C LEU A 48 2.85 20.17 -2.95
N GLY A 49 1.82 20.79 -3.53
CA GLY A 49 0.75 21.46 -2.78
C GLY A 49 -0.59 21.37 -3.50
N ASN A 50 -1.66 21.14 -2.72
CA ASN A 50 -3.06 21.12 -3.14
C ASN A 50 -3.41 20.31 -4.40
N ILE A 51 -2.70 19.21 -4.66
CA ILE A 51 -2.87 18.40 -5.88
C ILE A 51 -4.25 17.72 -5.91
N ASN A 52 -4.91 17.58 -4.75
CA ASN A 52 -6.25 17.00 -4.62
C ASN A 52 -7.31 17.74 -5.44
N GLU A 53 -7.17 19.06 -5.60
CA GLU A 53 -8.09 19.85 -6.44
C GLU A 53 -7.85 19.63 -7.94
N VAL A 54 -6.62 19.24 -8.33
CA VAL A 54 -6.21 19.10 -9.72
C VAL A 54 -6.51 17.70 -10.25
N ILE A 55 -6.04 16.66 -9.55
CA ILE A 55 -6.16 15.25 -9.99
C ILE A 55 -6.74 14.35 -8.88
N PRO A 56 -8.01 14.58 -8.47
CA PRO A 56 -8.62 13.89 -7.33
C PRO A 56 -8.61 12.36 -7.47
N PHE A 57 -8.87 11.83 -8.66
CA PHE A 57 -8.91 10.39 -8.89
C PHE A 57 -7.57 9.67 -8.76
N VAL A 58 -6.46 10.32 -9.15
CA VAL A 58 -5.12 9.75 -8.99
C VAL A 58 -4.75 9.71 -7.52
N ILE A 59 -5.09 10.78 -6.80
CA ILE A 59 -4.79 10.93 -5.38
C ILE A 59 -5.59 9.96 -4.52
N ILE A 60 -6.89 9.77 -4.78
CA ILE A 60 -7.71 8.80 -4.06
C ILE A 60 -7.11 7.39 -4.17
N ARG A 61 -6.60 7.00 -5.34
CA ARG A 61 -5.95 5.68 -5.53
C ARG A 61 -4.60 5.57 -4.82
N MET A 62 -3.78 6.61 -4.91
CA MET A 62 -2.54 6.68 -4.13
C MET A 62 -2.82 6.55 -2.63
N MET A 63 -3.90 7.16 -2.15
CA MET A 63 -4.33 7.07 -0.75
C MET A 63 -4.77 5.68 -0.35
N ILE A 64 -5.64 5.04 -1.14
CA ILE A 64 -6.09 3.67 -0.88
C ILE A 64 -4.87 2.73 -0.82
N SER A 65 -3.93 2.87 -1.75
CA SER A 65 -2.70 2.08 -1.74
C SER A 65 -1.84 2.35 -0.50
N ASN A 66 -1.67 3.62 -0.13
CA ASN A 66 -0.88 4.00 1.05
C ASN A 66 -1.51 3.50 2.36
N MET A 67 -2.83 3.57 2.49
CA MET A 67 -3.56 3.01 3.64
C MET A 67 -3.46 1.47 3.68
N ALA A 68 -3.48 0.81 2.54
CA ALA A 68 -3.24 -0.63 2.44
C ALA A 68 -1.79 -1.01 2.79
N LEU A 69 -0.81 -0.15 2.50
CA LEU A 69 0.59 -0.34 2.90
C LEU A 69 0.79 -0.18 4.40
N ILE A 70 0.10 0.74 5.07
CA ILE A 70 0.15 0.89 6.53
C ILE A 70 -0.55 -0.31 7.20
N GLY A 71 -1.68 -0.76 6.65
CA GLY A 71 -2.50 -1.84 7.22
C GLY A 71 -3.63 -1.29 8.09
N VAL A 72 -4.30 -0.22 7.65
CA VAL A 72 -5.50 0.31 8.32
C VAL A 72 -6.59 -0.77 8.39
N PRO A 73 -7.34 -0.89 9.49
CA PRO A 73 -8.39 -1.90 9.65
C PRO A 73 -9.38 -1.89 8.47
N PHE A 74 -9.91 -3.07 8.13
CA PHE A 74 -10.84 -3.32 7.02
C PHE A 74 -10.28 -3.24 5.59
N ILE A 75 -9.03 -2.83 5.39
CA ILE A 75 -8.35 -2.87 4.09
C ILE A 75 -7.58 -4.19 3.94
N SER A 76 -7.42 -4.71 2.72
CA SER A 76 -6.72 -5.99 2.45
C SER A 76 -5.29 -6.06 3.00
N GLY A 77 -4.65 -4.91 3.19
CA GLY A 77 -3.35 -4.78 3.82
C GLY A 77 -3.33 -5.23 5.29
N PHE A 78 -4.41 -4.98 6.03
CA PHE A 78 -4.55 -5.35 7.43
C PHE A 78 -4.53 -6.86 7.60
N TYR A 79 -5.43 -7.59 6.95
CA TYR A 79 -5.57 -9.06 7.10
C TYR A 79 -4.26 -9.82 6.91
N ARG A 80 -3.41 -9.34 6.00
CA ARG A 80 -2.12 -9.95 5.74
C ARG A 80 -1.09 -9.61 6.81
N LYS A 81 -0.98 -8.33 7.18
CA LYS A 81 0.02 -7.89 8.19
C LYS A 81 -0.33 -8.45 9.56
N ASP A 82 -1.62 -8.48 9.90
CA ASP A 82 -2.14 -9.02 11.16
C ASP A 82 -1.81 -10.51 11.29
N LEU A 83 -2.14 -11.32 10.27
CA LEU A 83 -1.76 -12.74 10.22
C LEU A 83 -0.25 -12.97 10.39
N ILE A 84 0.57 -12.16 9.72
CA ILE A 84 2.04 -12.27 9.83
C ILE A 84 2.51 -11.99 11.25
N MET A 85 1.93 -10.97 11.90
CA MET A 85 2.29 -10.62 13.26
C MET A 85 1.84 -11.72 14.23
N GLU A 86 0.63 -12.26 14.06
CA GLU A 86 0.13 -13.39 14.86
C GLU A 86 1.05 -14.61 14.79
N ILE A 87 1.51 -14.98 13.58
CA ILE A 87 2.48 -16.07 13.39
C ILE A 87 3.79 -15.76 14.12
N ILE A 88 4.33 -14.55 13.96
CA ILE A 88 5.59 -14.17 14.62
C ILE A 88 5.43 -14.17 16.15
N TYR A 89 4.27 -13.81 16.69
CA TYR A 89 3.98 -13.86 18.12
C TYR A 89 3.77 -15.30 18.64
N ALA A 90 3.26 -16.21 17.81
CA ALA A 90 3.07 -17.62 18.17
C ALA A 90 4.38 -18.41 18.18
N GLU A 91 5.36 -18.03 17.35
CA GLU A 91 6.66 -18.70 17.27
C GLU A 91 7.50 -18.49 18.55
N ARG A 92 7.82 -19.58 19.24
CA ARG A 92 8.56 -19.54 20.53
C ARG A 92 10.04 -19.16 20.41
N ILE A 93 10.57 -19.14 19.18
CA ILE A 93 12.02 -19.02 18.91
C ILE A 93 12.45 -17.54 18.79
N VAL A 94 11.49 -16.60 18.79
CA VAL A 94 11.76 -15.18 18.53
C VAL A 94 12.26 -14.48 19.80
N ASN A 95 13.45 -13.91 19.73
CA ASN A 95 14.00 -13.12 20.83
C ASN A 95 13.25 -11.78 20.99
N ILE A 96 13.19 -11.25 22.22
CA ILE A 96 12.55 -9.96 22.55
C ILE A 96 13.08 -8.80 21.68
N ILE A 97 14.38 -8.84 21.35
CA ILE A 97 15.03 -7.83 20.50
C ILE A 97 14.41 -7.82 19.10
N ILE A 98 14.14 -9.00 18.53
CA ILE A 98 13.55 -9.14 17.20
C ILE A 98 12.12 -8.58 17.20
N TYR A 99 11.34 -8.84 18.26
CA TYR A 99 10.00 -8.26 18.40
C TYR A 99 10.03 -6.73 18.44
N VAL A 100 10.93 -6.14 19.22
CA VAL A 100 11.08 -4.67 19.30
C VAL A 100 11.43 -4.08 17.93
N LEU A 101 12.37 -4.69 17.21
CA LEU A 101 12.76 -4.25 15.87
C LEU A 101 11.61 -4.33 14.86
N ILE A 102 10.77 -5.38 14.93
CA ILE A 102 9.61 -5.53 14.06
C ILE A 102 8.58 -4.42 14.34
N ILE A 103 8.26 -4.15 15.61
CA ILE A 103 7.34 -3.09 15.99
C ILE A 103 7.87 -1.72 15.54
N LEU A 104 9.16 -1.44 15.78
CA LEU A 104 9.79 -0.20 15.32
C LEU A 104 9.70 -0.05 13.80
N SER A 105 9.96 -1.13 13.05
CA SER A 105 9.85 -1.12 11.59
C SER A 105 8.42 -0.80 11.12
N LEU A 106 7.39 -1.34 11.79
CA LEU A 106 5.99 -1.05 11.48
C LEU A 106 5.64 0.42 11.78
N LEU A 107 6.10 0.96 12.91
CA LEU A 107 5.90 2.37 13.25
C LEU A 107 6.56 3.31 12.25
N LEU A 108 7.77 2.99 11.79
CA LEU A 108 8.42 3.75 10.71
C LEU A 108 7.62 3.67 9.41
N THR A 109 6.96 2.54 9.13
CA THR A 109 6.06 2.46 7.96
C THR A 109 4.85 3.36 8.06
N VAL A 110 4.28 3.49 9.25
CA VAL A 110 3.18 4.41 9.51
C VAL A 110 3.68 5.86 9.34
N SER A 111 4.84 6.21 9.91
CA SER A 111 5.33 7.59 9.92
C SER A 111 5.63 8.14 8.52
N TYR A 112 6.34 7.39 7.66
CA TYR A 112 6.60 7.86 6.30
C TYR A 112 5.33 7.92 5.45
N SER A 113 4.36 7.04 5.72
CA SER A 113 3.12 6.99 4.97
C SER A 113 2.24 8.18 5.33
N ILE A 114 2.12 8.53 6.61
CA ILE A 114 1.42 9.74 7.07
C ILE A 114 2.09 11.00 6.50
N ARG A 115 3.43 11.05 6.47
CA ARG A 115 4.17 12.17 5.86
C ARG A 115 3.76 12.39 4.40
N LEU A 116 3.63 11.33 3.60
CA LEU A 116 3.17 11.44 2.22
C LEU A 116 1.75 12.01 2.15
N ILE A 117 0.86 11.54 3.03
CA ILE A 117 -0.54 12.01 3.09
C ILE A 117 -0.60 13.50 3.39
N TYR A 118 0.20 13.95 4.35
CA TYR A 118 0.27 15.34 4.78
C TYR A 118 0.60 16.28 3.62
N TYR A 119 1.67 15.99 2.87
CA TYR A 119 2.09 16.88 1.78
C TYR A 119 1.13 16.87 0.59
N LEU A 120 0.48 15.74 0.27
CA LEU A 120 -0.44 15.66 -0.86
C LEU A 120 -1.77 16.40 -0.61
N PHE A 121 -2.30 16.39 0.63
CA PHE A 121 -3.61 16.97 0.95
C PHE A 121 -3.56 18.28 1.74
N PHE A 122 -2.71 18.36 2.76
CA PHE A 122 -2.77 19.45 3.75
C PHE A 122 -1.80 20.58 3.43
N ASN A 123 -0.80 20.35 2.58
CA ASN A 123 0.12 21.41 2.18
C ASN A 123 -0.55 22.35 1.16
N ARG A 124 -1.04 23.50 1.65
CA ARG A 124 -1.68 24.55 0.82
C ARG A 124 -0.71 25.60 0.29
N ARG A 125 0.59 25.47 0.56
CA ARG A 125 1.56 26.56 0.33
C ARG A 125 1.92 26.81 -1.14
N VAL A 126 1.72 25.83 -2.03
CA VAL A 126 2.11 25.94 -3.44
C VAL A 126 0.89 25.71 -4.32
N LYS A 127 0.41 26.77 -4.99
CA LYS A 127 -0.50 26.65 -6.12
C LYS A 127 0.34 26.42 -7.37
N TYR A 128 0.52 25.18 -7.78
CA TYR A 128 0.94 24.96 -9.16
C TYR A 128 -0.21 25.37 -10.07
N VAL A 129 -0.02 26.46 -10.81
CA VAL A 129 -0.86 26.78 -11.97
C VAL A 129 -0.54 25.74 -13.02
N ILE A 130 -1.34 24.68 -13.10
CA ILE A 130 -1.18 23.64 -14.10
C ILE A 130 -1.89 24.11 -15.37
N TYR A 131 -1.08 24.54 -16.34
CA TYR A 131 -1.47 24.50 -17.74
C TYR A 131 -1.58 23.02 -18.14
N LEU A 132 -2.77 22.50 -18.40
CA LEU A 132 -3.14 21.76 -19.63
C LEU A 132 -4.53 21.12 -19.49
N SER A 133 -5.54 21.72 -20.12
CA SER A 133 -6.96 21.38 -19.95
C SER A 133 -7.49 20.20 -20.79
N ILE A 134 -6.68 19.52 -21.62
CA ILE A 134 -7.26 18.63 -22.67
C ILE A 134 -6.60 17.23 -22.79
N LEU A 135 -5.31 17.04 -22.47
CA LEU A 135 -4.65 15.71 -22.56
C LEU A 135 -4.85 14.85 -21.30
N GLU A 136 -5.21 15.47 -20.17
CA GLU A 136 -5.30 14.82 -18.84
C GLU A 136 -6.44 13.79 -18.73
N LYS A 137 -7.54 13.98 -19.47
CA LYS A 137 -8.69 13.05 -19.45
C LYS A 137 -8.34 11.68 -20.02
N LEU A 138 -7.46 11.57 -21.01
CA LEU A 138 -7.14 10.29 -21.65
C LEU A 138 -6.20 9.44 -20.77
N ILE A 139 -5.19 10.06 -20.16
CA ILE A 139 -4.22 9.38 -19.27
C ILE A 139 -4.88 8.99 -17.93
N THR A 140 -5.76 9.84 -17.39
CA THR A 140 -6.51 9.51 -16.17
C THR A 140 -7.54 8.39 -16.41
N LEU A 141 -8.18 8.33 -17.58
CA LEU A 141 -9.12 7.26 -17.94
C LEU A 141 -8.42 5.89 -18.11
N VAL A 142 -7.29 5.84 -18.85
CA VAL A 142 -6.50 4.60 -19.04
C VAL A 142 -5.91 4.10 -17.72
N CYS A 143 -5.49 5.01 -16.84
CA CYS A 143 -5.09 4.63 -15.48
C CYS A 143 -6.28 4.18 -14.62
N CYS A 144 -7.50 4.72 -14.80
CA CYS A 144 -8.69 4.32 -14.04
C CYS A 144 -9.07 2.85 -14.26
N PHE A 145 -8.94 2.34 -15.50
CA PHE A 145 -9.21 0.93 -15.83
C PHE A 145 -8.24 -0.04 -15.17
N SER A 146 -6.96 0.33 -14.98
CA SER A 146 -5.99 -0.54 -14.29
C SER A 146 -6.29 -0.70 -12.79
N GLY A 147 -6.85 0.32 -12.16
CA GLY A 147 -7.25 0.28 -10.74
C GLY A 147 -8.42 -0.65 -10.44
N VAL A 148 -9.41 -0.73 -11.33
CA VAL A 148 -10.57 -1.63 -11.19
C VAL A 148 -10.18 -3.09 -11.39
N LEU A 149 -9.29 -3.38 -12.35
CA LEU A 149 -8.69 -4.71 -12.54
C LEU A 149 -7.91 -5.18 -11.30
N LEU A 150 -7.24 -4.26 -10.61
CA LEU A 150 -6.50 -4.53 -9.38
C LEU A 150 -7.41 -4.82 -8.17
N ILE A 151 -8.54 -4.13 -8.06
CA ILE A 151 -9.57 -4.42 -7.04
C ILE A 151 -10.15 -5.82 -7.24
N MET A 152 -10.40 -6.22 -8.50
CA MET A 152 -10.85 -7.58 -8.83
C MET A 152 -9.83 -8.65 -8.42
N VAL A 153 -8.54 -8.42 -8.70
CA VAL A 153 -7.46 -9.33 -8.29
C VAL A 153 -7.36 -9.41 -6.76
N ILE A 154 -7.51 -8.30 -6.03
CA ILE A 154 -7.49 -8.29 -4.56
C ILE A 154 -8.70 -9.06 -3.97
N ILE A 155 -9.89 -8.97 -4.58
CA ILE A 155 -11.08 -9.73 -4.15
C ILE A 155 -10.88 -11.24 -4.36
N ILE A 156 -10.31 -11.65 -5.50
CA ILE A 156 -10.00 -13.05 -5.81
C ILE A 156 -8.96 -13.59 -4.82
N ILE A 157 -7.91 -12.81 -4.57
CA ILE A 157 -6.85 -13.13 -3.62
C ILE A 157 -7.40 -13.25 -2.18
N ARG A 158 -8.34 -12.38 -1.79
CA ARG A 158 -9.02 -12.45 -0.47
C ARG A 158 -9.87 -13.71 -0.34
N LYS A 159 -10.54 -14.16 -1.41
CA LYS A 159 -11.26 -15.45 -1.43
C LYS A 159 -10.32 -16.63 -1.23
N ILE A 160 -9.15 -16.62 -1.88
CA ILE A 160 -8.13 -17.67 -1.76
C ILE A 160 -7.59 -17.75 -0.33
N VAL A 161 -7.30 -16.62 0.30
CA VAL A 161 -6.82 -16.59 1.70
C VAL A 161 -7.88 -17.10 2.67
N ARG A 162 -9.14 -16.70 2.48
CA ARG A 162 -10.24 -17.22 3.30
C ARG A 162 -10.36 -18.74 3.16
N ALA A 163 -10.27 -19.27 1.94
CA ALA A 163 -10.26 -20.72 1.71
C ALA A 163 -9.07 -21.42 2.42
N TYR A 164 -7.89 -20.80 2.43
CA TYR A 164 -6.72 -21.34 3.12
C TYR A 164 -6.88 -21.32 4.64
N TYR A 165 -7.47 -20.25 5.20
CA TYR A 165 -7.78 -20.16 6.63
C TYR A 165 -8.76 -21.24 7.08
N TYR A 166 -9.82 -21.50 6.28
CA TYR A 166 -10.75 -22.60 6.54
C TYR A 166 -10.04 -23.97 6.50
N MET A 167 -9.07 -24.16 5.61
CA MET A 167 -8.36 -25.45 5.47
C MET A 167 -7.38 -25.75 6.62
N TYR A 168 -6.79 -24.72 7.25
CA TYR A 168 -5.87 -24.89 8.38
C TYR A 168 -6.59 -24.88 9.74
N PHE A 169 -7.61 -24.05 9.93
CA PHE A 169 -8.28 -23.89 11.23
C PHE A 169 -9.32 -24.99 11.53
N PHE A 170 -10.01 -25.52 10.50
CA PHE A 170 -10.97 -26.62 10.70
C PHE A 170 -10.35 -28.02 10.67
N ARG A 171 -9.04 -28.14 10.44
CA ARG A 171 -8.34 -29.43 10.48
C ARG A 171 -7.69 -29.70 11.84
N SER A 172 -7.72 -28.72 12.74
CA SER A 172 -7.25 -28.80 14.13
C SER A 172 -8.37 -28.85 15.17
N ILE A 173 -9.62 -29.03 14.72
CA ILE A 173 -10.80 -29.41 15.52
C ILE A 173 -11.22 -30.78 15.02
#